data_AF-A0A178X3P1-F1
#
_entry.id   AF-A0A178X3P1-F1
#
_cell.length_a   1.000
_cell.length_b   1.000
_cell.length_c   1.000
_cell.angle_alpha   90.00
_cell.angle_beta   90.00
_cell.angle_gamma   90.00
#
_symmetry.space_group_name_H-M   'P 1'
#
loop_
_entity.id
_entity.type
_entity.pdbx_description
1 polymer ?
#
loop_
_entity_poly.entity_id
_entity_poly.type
_entity_poly.pdbx_seq_one_letter_code
_entity_poly.pdbx_strand_id
1 'polypeptide(L)'
;MDSSNATGRFLSSVPAVLGFYPEESLIIMYLKPADGGRHLVGLTMRLDLPVFAAAPEESSAQTAAPLRTQDSGDVMICVASDRTEPLQDNELPFRHEIDILTAAITSAGHNVRGIYFLPKFTEGARWHCYCGRPGCGGILPDPRASMGAVSAAASGYTVQPSRQSVQQLFTRASAADLETVGGATRRALERREDAPLPFADRLAAFDAAVAAAGEGQLPADHNRVADLIACFASPLFRDACVLPPSDPRPELQRLNLLLHLNRLAPPELRRQIGTALAVGYCLLGDYLHASMACASVQPRTAIAELVRTLVGSGVDPNALDDRFTSYFRSARDSAAQVHTVGAPTDRRPSLHRLVQDKVRQVASEHERQDDRALRTRLERIDRAVERAAFGLPEHDEDVAELVASMTAPPVCIAALVSPASGTVDADRVALFRLLQTVAPPDYAANVAGAIAVAELTTGDLVRARAAARSVDPLSLLSEAVLHGTLTSPAKVVGDLIADIALAERHRLECAAQA
;
A
#
# COMPACT_ATOMS: atom_id res chain seq x y z
N MET A 1 21.46 -14.43 38.30
CA MET A 1 21.90 -14.60 36.90
C MET A 1 22.84 -13.45 36.58
N ASP A 2 23.97 -13.73 35.96
CA ASP A 2 24.99 -12.74 35.66
C ASP A 2 24.46 -11.75 34.59
N SER A 3 24.41 -10.45 34.92
CA SER A 3 23.78 -9.40 34.08
C SER A 3 24.41 -9.30 32.68
N SER A 4 25.71 -9.64 32.59
CA SER A 4 26.45 -9.73 31.33
C SER A 4 25.88 -10.81 30.39
N ASN A 5 25.48 -11.98 30.93
CA ASN A 5 24.92 -13.07 30.12
C ASN A 5 23.52 -12.70 29.56
N ALA A 6 22.69 -12.02 30.35
CA ALA A 6 21.38 -11.55 29.88
C ALA A 6 21.52 -10.50 28.75
N THR A 7 22.45 -9.55 28.90
CA THR A 7 22.76 -8.56 27.87
C THR A 7 23.28 -9.22 26.59
N GLY A 8 24.22 -10.15 26.71
CA GLY A 8 24.76 -10.89 25.56
C GLY A 8 23.66 -11.64 24.79
N ARG A 9 22.72 -12.29 25.50
CA ARG A 9 21.56 -12.95 24.87
C ARG A 9 20.64 -11.97 24.14
N PHE A 10 20.38 -10.82 24.72
CA PHE A 10 19.62 -9.75 24.06
C PHE A 10 20.32 -9.28 22.77
N LEU A 11 21.60 -8.92 22.86
CA LEU A 11 22.40 -8.49 21.70
C LEU A 11 22.44 -9.57 20.61
N SER A 12 22.59 -10.84 20.98
CA SER A 12 22.60 -11.96 20.02
C SER A 12 21.28 -12.11 19.23
N SER A 13 20.18 -11.54 19.73
CA SER A 13 18.87 -11.57 19.07
C SER A 13 18.66 -10.42 18.08
N VAL A 14 19.50 -9.38 18.10
CA VAL A 14 19.36 -8.20 17.22
C VAL A 14 19.36 -8.56 15.73
N PRO A 15 20.23 -9.46 15.21
CA PRO A 15 20.17 -9.83 13.80
C PRO A 15 18.84 -10.45 13.39
N ALA A 16 18.21 -11.22 14.28
CA ALA A 16 16.92 -11.83 14.01
C ALA A 16 15.79 -10.80 14.00
N VAL A 17 15.85 -9.78 14.88
CA VAL A 17 14.89 -8.66 14.88
C VAL A 17 14.99 -7.84 13.59
N LEU A 18 16.21 -7.62 13.08
CA LEU A 18 16.42 -6.86 11.85
C LEU A 18 16.23 -7.69 10.57
N GLY A 19 16.24 -9.02 10.68
CA GLY A 19 16.24 -9.94 9.53
C GLY A 19 17.59 -10.03 8.81
N PHE A 20 18.67 -9.41 9.31
CA PHE A 20 20.01 -9.52 8.77
C PHE A 20 21.10 -9.22 9.82
N TYR A 21 22.37 -9.53 9.54
CA TYR A 21 23.50 -9.14 10.39
C TYR A 21 23.94 -7.71 10.07
N PRO A 22 23.71 -6.72 10.96
CA PRO A 22 24.06 -5.34 10.68
C PRO A 22 25.57 -5.08 10.87
N GLU A 23 26.11 -4.27 9.97
CA GLU A 23 27.48 -3.76 9.99
C GLU A 23 27.43 -2.23 9.85
N GLU A 24 28.39 -1.51 10.42
CA GLU A 24 28.45 -0.04 10.41
C GLU A 24 27.08 0.60 10.68
N SER A 25 26.46 0.18 11.79
CA SER A 25 25.06 0.45 12.09
C SER A 25 24.87 0.92 13.52
N LEU A 26 24.00 1.90 13.67
CA LEU A 26 23.41 2.29 14.95
C LEU A 26 21.98 1.73 15.01
N ILE A 27 21.72 0.85 15.96
CA ILE A 27 20.42 0.20 16.17
C ILE A 27 19.80 0.77 17.45
N ILE A 28 18.53 1.14 17.37
CA ILE A 28 17.76 1.71 18.47
C ILE A 28 16.48 0.91 18.61
N MET A 29 16.26 0.32 19.77
CA MET A 29 15.09 -0.51 20.06
C MET A 29 14.30 0.11 21.20
N TYR A 30 13.08 0.54 20.91
CA TYR A 30 12.10 0.90 21.92
C TYR A 30 11.53 -0.38 22.55
N LEU A 31 11.50 -0.39 23.88
CA LEU A 31 11.01 -1.49 24.69
C LEU A 31 9.67 -1.09 25.31
N LYS A 32 8.59 -1.60 24.73
CA LYS A 32 7.23 -1.37 25.22
C LYS A 32 7.01 -2.18 26.50
N PRO A 33 6.50 -1.58 27.60
CA PRO A 33 6.07 -2.33 28.76
C PRO A 33 5.01 -3.37 28.40
N ALA A 34 5.13 -4.57 28.96
CA ALA A 34 4.17 -5.65 28.77
C ALA A 34 3.83 -6.35 30.10
N ASP A 35 2.74 -7.11 30.10
CA ASP A 35 2.22 -7.75 31.30
C ASP A 35 3.25 -8.68 31.97
N GLY A 36 3.26 -8.62 33.30
CA GLY A 36 4.17 -9.41 34.13
C GLY A 36 5.59 -8.85 34.22
N GLY A 37 5.77 -7.53 34.02
CA GLY A 37 7.08 -6.87 34.11
C GLY A 37 8.03 -7.21 32.94
N ARG A 38 7.46 -7.71 31.83
CA ARG A 38 8.20 -8.02 30.61
C ARG A 38 8.25 -6.78 29.72
N HIS A 39 9.18 -6.79 28.77
CA HIS A 39 9.24 -5.79 27.72
C HIS A 39 9.07 -6.49 26.38
N LEU A 40 8.28 -5.90 25.49
CA LEU A 40 8.19 -6.28 24.09
C LEU A 40 9.05 -5.32 23.27
N VAL A 41 9.79 -5.85 22.31
CA VAL A 41 10.47 -5.02 21.32
C VAL A 41 9.40 -4.35 20.47
N GLY A 42 9.31 -3.03 20.54
CA GLY A 42 8.42 -2.21 19.72
C GLY A 42 9.18 -1.63 18.53
N LEU A 43 9.04 -0.31 18.32
CA LEU A 43 9.74 0.42 17.28
C LEU A 43 11.25 0.11 17.30
N THR A 44 11.75 -0.43 16.20
CA THR A 44 13.17 -0.68 15.99
C THR A 44 13.64 0.16 14.80
N MET A 45 14.64 1.01 15.03
CA MET A 45 15.25 1.87 14.03
C MET A 45 16.70 1.46 13.80
N ARG A 46 17.14 1.57 12.56
CA ARG A 46 18.54 1.35 12.19
C ARG A 46 19.01 2.51 11.32
N LEU A 47 20.11 3.12 11.74
CA LEU A 47 20.80 4.18 11.01
C LEU A 47 22.12 3.64 10.47
N ASP A 48 22.48 4.07 9.26
CA ASP A 48 23.83 3.91 8.75
C ASP A 48 24.77 4.76 9.63
N LEU A 49 25.70 4.10 10.32
CA LEU A 49 26.58 4.75 11.28
C LEU A 49 27.45 5.86 10.67
N PRO A 50 27.99 5.72 9.44
CA PRO A 50 28.70 6.83 8.78
C PRO A 50 27.83 8.05 8.51
N VAL A 51 26.54 7.84 8.20
CA VAL A 51 25.59 8.93 7.95
C VAL A 51 25.26 9.63 9.28
N PHE A 52 25.00 8.85 10.32
CA PHE A 52 24.76 9.37 11.66
C PHE A 52 25.94 10.19 12.18
N ALA A 53 27.16 9.66 12.06
CA ALA A 53 28.36 10.33 12.54
C ALA A 53 28.70 11.62 11.76
N ALA A 54 28.27 11.74 10.51
CA ALA A 54 28.49 12.95 9.71
C ALA A 54 27.60 14.13 10.12
N ALA A 55 26.43 13.87 10.73
CA ALA A 55 25.47 14.88 11.17
C ALA A 55 24.69 14.39 12.41
N PRO A 56 25.35 14.28 13.58
CA PRO A 56 24.77 13.63 14.75
C PRO A 56 23.57 14.38 15.34
N GLU A 57 23.55 15.71 15.32
CA GLU A 57 22.43 16.51 15.83
C GLU A 57 21.17 16.34 14.99
N GLU A 58 21.29 16.47 13.66
CA GLU A 58 20.18 16.31 12.73
C GLU A 58 19.66 14.86 12.78
N SER A 59 20.57 13.89 12.71
CA SER A 59 20.20 12.46 12.75
C SER A 59 19.55 12.10 14.09
N SER A 60 20.01 12.65 15.20
CA SER A 60 19.40 12.43 16.52
C SER A 60 18.02 13.06 16.64
N ALA A 61 17.82 14.28 16.10
CA ALA A 61 16.52 14.93 16.06
C ALA A 61 15.51 14.14 15.22
N GLN A 62 15.93 13.69 14.03
CA GLN A 62 15.11 12.83 13.15
C GLN A 62 14.78 11.50 13.82
N THR A 63 15.74 10.88 14.49
CA THR A 63 15.55 9.62 15.22
C THR A 63 14.63 9.76 16.43
N ALA A 64 14.69 10.89 17.14
CA ALA A 64 13.84 11.14 18.29
C ALA A 64 12.38 11.45 17.89
N ALA A 65 12.12 11.91 16.66
CA ALA A 65 10.79 12.28 16.22
C ALA A 65 9.77 11.12 16.26
N PRO A 66 10.05 9.92 15.72
CA PRO A 66 9.21 8.74 15.89
C PRO A 66 8.96 8.38 17.36
N LEU A 67 9.98 8.49 18.21
CA LEU A 67 9.87 8.17 19.64
C LEU A 67 8.87 9.08 20.36
N ARG A 68 8.79 10.38 20.02
CA ARG A 68 7.80 11.30 20.60
C ARG A 68 6.34 10.90 20.37
N THR A 69 6.08 10.01 19.42
CA THR A 69 4.73 9.46 19.15
C THR A 69 4.41 8.22 19.99
N GLN A 70 5.40 7.69 20.71
CA GLN A 70 5.29 6.54 21.58
C GLN A 70 5.04 6.99 23.02
N ASP A 71 4.43 6.11 23.81
CA ASP A 71 4.39 6.30 25.26
C ASP A 71 5.81 6.33 25.84
N SER A 72 6.00 7.07 26.94
CA SER A 72 7.25 7.04 27.68
C SER A 72 7.64 5.61 28.04
N GLY A 73 8.86 5.22 27.72
CA GLY A 73 9.34 3.87 27.91
C GLY A 73 10.85 3.76 27.79
N ASP A 74 11.33 2.52 27.70
CA ASP A 74 12.74 2.22 27.73
C ASP A 74 13.33 2.07 26.33
N VAL A 75 14.57 2.51 26.14
CA VAL A 75 15.29 2.43 24.87
C VAL A 75 16.64 1.75 25.06
N MET A 76 16.97 0.84 24.15
CA MET A 76 18.26 0.17 24.07
C MET A 76 18.97 0.60 22.78
N ILE A 77 20.24 0.94 22.89
CA ILE A 77 21.07 1.38 21.77
C ILE A 77 22.21 0.37 21.56
N CYS A 78 22.45 0.01 20.31
CA CYS A 78 23.49 -0.93 19.91
C CYS A 78 24.28 -0.36 18.73
N VAL A 79 25.59 -0.21 18.90
CA VAL A 79 26.52 0.33 17.91
C VAL A 79 27.38 -0.82 17.39
N ALA A 80 27.21 -1.14 16.11
CA ALA A 80 27.98 -2.17 15.42
C ALA A 80 28.96 -1.52 14.45
N SER A 81 30.25 -1.62 14.72
CA SER A 81 31.30 -1.05 13.86
C SER A 81 32.61 -1.77 14.01
N ASP A 82 33.31 -2.00 12.90
CA ASP A 82 34.63 -2.64 12.92
C ASP A 82 35.77 -1.69 13.36
N ARG A 83 35.44 -0.42 13.61
CA ARG A 83 36.35 0.57 14.18
C ARG A 83 36.78 0.14 15.57
N THR A 84 37.98 -0.40 15.61
CA THR A 84 38.64 -0.93 16.82
C THR A 84 39.78 -0.03 17.27
N GLU A 85 39.97 1.13 16.64
CA GLU A 85 41.06 2.03 16.99
C GLU A 85 40.96 2.40 18.48
N PRO A 86 42.02 2.14 19.27
CA PRO A 86 42.07 2.60 20.63
C PRO A 86 42.18 4.13 20.58
N LEU A 87 41.07 4.82 20.81
CA LEU A 87 41.13 6.19 21.28
C LEU A 87 41.92 6.13 22.59
N GLN A 88 42.98 6.92 22.67
CA GLN A 88 43.73 7.15 23.90
C GLN A 88 42.70 7.36 25.03
N ASP A 89 42.90 6.72 26.19
CA ASP A 89 42.07 6.84 27.40
C ASP A 89 40.85 5.90 27.60
N ASN A 90 40.82 4.71 26.98
CA ASN A 90 39.73 3.71 27.17
C ASN A 90 38.34 4.19 26.72
N GLU A 91 38.27 5.18 25.82
CA GLU A 91 37.00 5.68 25.29
C GLU A 91 36.50 4.81 24.13
N LEU A 92 35.20 4.47 24.13
CA LEU A 92 34.59 3.74 23.03
C LEU A 92 34.37 4.66 21.82
N PRO A 93 34.44 4.14 20.58
CA PRO A 93 34.16 4.93 19.38
C PRO A 93 32.79 5.63 19.43
N PHE A 94 32.65 6.77 18.76
CA PHE A 94 31.38 7.51 18.64
C PHE A 94 30.76 8.02 19.96
N ARG A 95 31.56 8.21 21.03
CA ARG A 95 31.04 8.61 22.34
C ARG A 95 30.24 9.91 22.27
N HIS A 96 30.79 10.92 21.61
CA HIS A 96 30.18 12.24 21.48
C HIS A 96 28.81 12.16 20.78
N GLU A 97 28.74 11.46 19.66
CA GLU A 97 27.54 11.31 18.85
C GLU A 97 26.47 10.52 19.61
N ILE A 98 26.86 9.49 20.34
CA ILE A 98 25.97 8.71 21.22
C ILE A 98 25.42 9.54 22.38
N ASP A 99 26.20 10.48 22.92
CA ASP A 99 25.72 11.39 23.97
C ASP A 99 24.67 12.37 23.42
N ILE A 100 24.87 12.91 22.21
CA ILE A 100 23.88 13.74 21.52
C ILE A 100 22.57 12.97 21.32
N LEU A 101 22.65 11.73 20.82
CA LEU A 101 21.50 10.87 20.62
C LEU A 101 20.77 10.56 21.93
N THR A 102 21.53 10.24 22.98
CA THR A 102 20.99 9.95 24.31
C THR A 102 20.22 11.15 24.87
N ALA A 103 20.78 12.35 24.71
CA ALA A 103 20.11 13.60 25.10
C ALA A 103 18.82 13.83 24.29
N ALA A 104 18.83 13.56 22.98
CA ALA A 104 17.64 13.70 22.13
C ALA A 104 16.52 12.72 22.52
N ILE A 105 16.86 11.45 22.77
CA ILE A 105 15.92 10.41 23.22
C ILE A 105 15.33 10.75 24.60
N THR A 106 16.17 11.20 25.54
CA THR A 106 15.73 11.63 26.87
C THR A 106 14.81 12.85 26.77
N SER A 107 15.14 13.80 25.90
CA SER A 107 14.32 14.99 25.61
C SER A 107 13.01 14.66 24.88
N ALA A 108 12.89 13.45 24.33
CA ALA A 108 11.64 12.90 23.80
C ALA A 108 10.80 12.19 24.88
N GLY A 109 11.28 12.09 26.11
CA GLY A 109 10.55 11.50 27.25
C GLY A 109 10.79 10.00 27.46
N HIS A 110 11.87 9.46 26.91
CA HIS A 110 12.24 8.04 27.06
C HIS A 110 13.50 7.86 27.91
N ASN A 111 13.64 6.68 28.48
CA ASN A 111 14.79 6.31 29.30
C ASN A 111 15.76 5.40 28.54
N VAL A 112 17.01 5.83 28.38
CA VAL A 112 18.04 5.00 27.74
C VAL A 112 18.61 4.01 28.75
N ARG A 113 18.17 2.75 28.67
CA ARG A 113 18.54 1.68 29.62
C ARG A 113 19.94 1.14 29.43
N GLY A 114 20.40 1.10 28.19
CA GLY A 114 21.66 0.48 27.83
C GLY A 114 22.13 0.95 26.47
N ILE A 115 23.43 1.17 26.38
CA ILE A 115 24.12 1.55 25.15
C ILE A 115 25.33 0.64 25.02
N TYR A 116 25.35 -0.16 23.96
CA TYR A 116 26.33 -1.21 23.76
C TYR A 116 27.10 -0.99 22.48
N PHE A 117 28.41 -1.24 22.53
CA PHE A 117 29.28 -1.32 21.38
C PHE A 117 29.67 -2.78 21.15
N LEU A 118 29.67 -3.22 19.90
CA LEU A 118 30.27 -4.47 19.49
C LEU A 118 30.91 -4.33 18.10
N PRO A 119 32.02 -5.04 17.82
CA PRO A 119 32.67 -4.94 16.53
C PRO A 119 31.85 -5.59 15.42
N LYS A 120 31.32 -6.78 15.68
CA LYS A 120 30.52 -7.58 14.74
C LYS A 120 29.56 -8.50 15.49
N PHE A 121 28.44 -8.86 14.83
CA PHE A 121 27.50 -9.86 15.33
C PHE A 121 27.97 -11.29 15.00
N THR A 122 29.07 -11.70 15.62
CA THR A 122 29.65 -13.05 15.49
C THR A 122 29.83 -13.67 16.87
N GLU A 123 29.64 -14.99 16.99
CA GLU A 123 29.94 -15.72 18.22
C GLU A 123 31.34 -15.37 18.73
N GLY A 124 31.47 -15.15 20.04
CA GLY A 124 32.75 -14.84 20.66
C GLY A 124 33.16 -13.36 20.58
N ALA A 125 32.44 -12.52 19.82
CA ALA A 125 32.74 -11.09 19.76
C ALA A 125 32.59 -10.43 21.14
N ARG A 126 33.55 -9.56 21.48
CA ARG A 126 33.50 -8.81 22.74
C ARG A 126 32.60 -7.60 22.58
N TRP A 127 31.62 -7.45 23.47
CA TRP A 127 30.77 -6.26 23.55
C TRP A 127 31.10 -5.44 24.80
N HIS A 128 30.88 -4.13 24.72
CA HIS A 128 31.21 -3.13 25.73
C HIS A 128 30.01 -2.23 26.02
N CYS A 129 29.91 -1.66 27.23
CA CYS A 129 28.93 -0.62 27.56
C CYS A 129 29.56 0.77 27.49
N TYR A 130 28.83 1.75 26.95
CA TYR A 130 29.24 3.17 27.02
C TYR A 130 29.12 3.78 28.42
N CYS A 131 28.44 3.11 29.35
CA CYS A 131 28.20 3.58 30.70
C CYS A 131 29.43 3.61 31.62
N GLY A 132 30.62 3.19 31.16
CA GLY A 132 31.89 3.30 31.89
C GLY A 132 31.98 2.49 33.19
N ARG A 133 30.99 1.64 33.50
CA ARG A 133 30.98 0.83 34.73
C ARG A 133 31.98 -0.33 34.60
N PRO A 134 32.88 -0.55 35.59
CA PRO A 134 33.76 -1.71 35.60
C PRO A 134 32.96 -3.02 35.48
N GLY A 135 33.40 -3.92 34.60
CA GLY A 135 32.71 -5.19 34.32
C GLY A 135 31.46 -5.07 33.44
N CYS A 136 31.13 -3.88 32.94
CA CYS A 136 30.01 -3.70 32.01
C CYS A 136 30.44 -4.00 30.57
N GLY A 137 30.52 -5.30 30.28
CA GLY A 137 30.92 -5.88 29.01
C GLY A 137 30.75 -7.38 29.04
N GLY A 138 31.02 -8.05 27.92
CA GLY A 138 30.90 -9.50 27.86
C GLY A 138 31.26 -10.09 26.50
N ILE A 139 30.96 -11.37 26.36
CA ILE A 139 31.12 -12.11 25.11
C ILE A 139 29.74 -12.32 24.51
N LEU A 140 29.63 -12.12 23.19
CA LEU A 140 28.41 -12.35 22.43
C LEU A 140 28.21 -13.85 22.22
N PRO A 141 27.10 -14.44 22.69
CA PRO A 141 26.69 -15.80 22.29
C PRO A 141 26.45 -15.89 20.79
N ASP A 142 26.44 -17.10 20.22
CA ASP A 142 26.14 -17.28 18.79
C ASP A 142 24.77 -16.68 18.42
N PRO A 143 24.73 -15.63 17.57
CA PRO A 143 23.47 -15.05 17.14
C PRO A 143 22.57 -16.03 16.35
N ARG A 144 23.15 -17.04 15.69
CA ARG A 144 22.40 -18.07 14.95
C ARG A 144 21.65 -19.03 15.88
N ALA A 145 22.17 -19.21 17.09
CA ALA A 145 21.53 -20.01 18.13
C ALA A 145 20.67 -19.17 19.09
N SER A 146 20.50 -17.86 18.83
CA SER A 146 19.68 -16.99 19.66
C SER A 146 18.20 -17.40 19.63
N MET A 147 17.46 -17.09 20.70
CA MET A 147 16.01 -17.30 20.73
C MET A 147 15.30 -16.52 19.61
N GLY A 148 15.81 -15.33 19.26
CA GLY A 148 15.32 -14.57 18.11
C GLY A 148 15.48 -15.34 16.81
N ALA A 149 16.65 -15.93 16.55
CA ALA A 149 16.89 -16.72 15.33
C ALA A 149 16.00 -17.97 15.26
N VAL A 150 15.82 -18.67 16.39
CA VAL A 150 14.90 -19.82 16.47
C VAL A 150 13.47 -19.40 16.19
N SER A 151 13.02 -18.27 16.76
CA SER A 151 11.67 -17.74 16.54
C SER A 151 11.46 -17.29 15.09
N ALA A 152 12.46 -16.65 14.48
CA ALA A 152 12.45 -16.25 13.08
C ALA A 152 12.32 -17.48 12.17
N ALA A 153 13.16 -18.51 12.38
CA ALA A 153 13.11 -19.76 11.62
C ALA A 153 11.78 -20.51 11.79
N ALA A 154 11.26 -20.59 13.01
CA ALA A 154 9.95 -21.22 13.28
C ALA A 154 8.80 -20.48 12.60
N SER A 155 8.97 -19.18 12.36
CA SER A 155 8.02 -18.34 11.63
C SER A 155 8.28 -18.32 10.12
N GLY A 156 9.31 -19.02 9.61
CA GLY A 156 9.64 -19.05 8.18
C GLY A 156 10.53 -17.91 7.68
N TYR A 157 11.03 -17.05 8.57
CA TYR A 157 12.00 -16.01 8.22
C TYR A 157 13.42 -16.56 8.22
N THR A 158 14.24 -16.06 7.29
CA THR A 158 15.68 -16.34 7.24
C THR A 158 16.45 -15.05 7.51
N VAL A 159 17.34 -15.08 8.51
CA VAL A 159 18.26 -13.98 8.78
C VAL A 159 19.30 -13.90 7.67
N GLN A 160 19.25 -12.83 6.88
CA GLN A 160 20.14 -12.61 5.75
C GLN A 160 21.56 -12.26 6.20
N PRO A 161 22.60 -12.61 5.43
CA PRO A 161 23.99 -12.36 5.85
C PRO A 161 24.34 -10.86 5.89
N SER A 162 23.62 -10.02 5.14
CA SER A 162 23.81 -8.57 5.15
C SER A 162 22.58 -7.83 4.64
N ARG A 163 22.54 -6.52 4.85
CA ARG A 163 21.53 -5.63 4.24
C ARG A 163 21.55 -5.70 2.71
N GLN A 164 22.73 -5.82 2.12
CA GLN A 164 22.87 -5.93 0.67
C GLN A 164 22.20 -7.21 0.15
N SER A 165 22.28 -8.32 0.91
CA SER A 165 21.57 -9.55 0.56
C SER A 165 20.05 -9.39 0.63
N VAL A 166 19.53 -8.64 1.60
CA VAL A 166 18.10 -8.26 1.60
C VAL A 166 17.75 -7.44 0.35
N GLN A 167 18.59 -6.47 -0.03
CA GLN A 167 18.36 -5.66 -1.23
C GLN A 167 18.41 -6.49 -2.52
N GLN A 168 19.26 -7.51 -2.57
CA GLN A 168 19.36 -8.45 -3.69
C GLN A 168 18.08 -9.25 -3.90
N LEU A 169 17.26 -9.47 -2.86
CA LEU A 169 15.94 -10.10 -2.98
C LEU A 169 15.03 -9.31 -3.92
N PHE A 170 15.15 -7.97 -3.93
CA PHE A 170 14.38 -7.09 -4.80
C PHE A 170 15.05 -6.83 -6.16
N THR A 171 16.27 -7.33 -6.41
CA THR A 171 16.91 -7.16 -7.73
C THR A 171 16.15 -7.93 -8.82
N ARG A 172 16.07 -7.36 -10.02
CA ARG A 172 15.40 -8.00 -11.16
C ARG A 172 16.06 -9.33 -11.51
N ALA A 173 15.30 -10.23 -12.11
CA ALA A 173 15.81 -11.47 -12.69
C ALA A 173 16.76 -11.20 -13.86
N SER A 174 17.34 -12.26 -14.42
CA SER A 174 18.25 -12.16 -15.57
C SER A 174 17.53 -11.55 -16.78
N ALA A 175 18.28 -10.94 -17.70
CA ALA A 175 17.70 -10.35 -18.91
C ALA A 175 16.91 -11.39 -19.75
N ALA A 176 17.41 -12.63 -19.82
CA ALA A 176 16.75 -13.72 -20.54
C ALA A 176 15.41 -14.12 -19.91
N ASP A 177 15.34 -14.19 -18.58
CA ASP A 177 14.09 -14.49 -17.87
C ASP A 177 13.08 -13.36 -18.05
N LEU A 178 13.55 -12.10 -17.95
CA LEU A 178 12.70 -10.92 -18.13
C LEU A 178 12.13 -10.83 -19.54
N GLU A 179 12.90 -11.14 -20.57
CA GLU A 179 12.43 -11.18 -21.95
C GLU A 179 11.38 -12.28 -22.14
N THR A 180 11.67 -13.48 -21.64
CA THR A 180 10.77 -14.63 -21.78
C THR A 180 9.44 -14.42 -21.04
N VAL A 181 9.50 -14.04 -19.76
CA VAL A 181 8.31 -13.76 -18.96
C VAL A 181 7.59 -12.50 -19.46
N GLY A 182 8.32 -11.47 -19.91
CA GLY A 182 7.73 -10.26 -20.48
C GLY A 182 6.91 -10.53 -21.74
N GLY A 183 7.43 -11.35 -22.66
CA GLY A 183 6.70 -11.79 -23.84
C GLY A 183 5.46 -12.62 -23.50
N ALA A 184 5.57 -13.54 -22.53
CA ALA A 184 4.42 -14.32 -22.06
C ALA A 184 3.37 -13.44 -21.36
N THR A 185 3.80 -12.45 -20.58
CA THR A 185 2.92 -11.51 -19.87
C THR A 185 2.13 -10.65 -20.84
N ARG A 186 2.76 -10.17 -21.93
CA ARG A 186 2.04 -9.41 -22.97
C ARG A 186 0.93 -10.24 -23.60
N ARG A 187 1.21 -11.49 -23.97
CA ARG A 187 0.19 -12.41 -24.49
C ARG A 187 -0.92 -12.68 -23.46
N ALA A 188 -0.58 -12.79 -22.18
CA ALA A 188 -1.57 -12.96 -21.12
C ALA A 188 -2.48 -11.74 -20.95
N LEU A 189 -1.95 -10.52 -21.14
CA LEU A 189 -2.74 -9.28 -21.15
C LEU A 189 -3.66 -9.22 -22.37
N GLU A 190 -3.13 -9.48 -23.58
CA GLU A 190 -3.92 -9.51 -24.83
C GLU A 190 -5.10 -10.49 -24.72
N ARG A 191 -4.85 -11.72 -24.24
CA ARG A 191 -5.92 -12.71 -24.01
C ARG A 191 -7.00 -12.24 -23.05
N ARG A 192 -6.66 -11.40 -22.07
CA ARG A 192 -7.61 -10.87 -21.09
C ARG A 192 -8.41 -9.69 -21.59
N GLU A 193 -7.86 -8.93 -22.53
CA GLU A 193 -8.61 -7.92 -23.26
C GLU A 193 -9.67 -8.57 -24.14
N ASP A 194 -9.32 -9.67 -24.83
CA ASP A 194 -10.24 -10.45 -25.66
C ASP A 194 -11.29 -11.21 -24.83
N ALA A 195 -10.86 -11.86 -23.75
CA ALA A 195 -11.67 -12.71 -22.89
C ALA A 195 -11.33 -12.49 -21.40
N PRO A 196 -11.92 -11.47 -20.77
CA PRO A 196 -11.68 -11.15 -19.37
C PRO A 196 -12.03 -12.34 -18.45
N LEU A 197 -11.08 -12.74 -17.61
CA LEU A 197 -11.34 -13.72 -16.56
C LEU A 197 -12.06 -13.04 -15.39
N PRO A 198 -13.13 -13.65 -14.83
CA PRO A 198 -13.78 -13.15 -13.62
C PRO A 198 -12.77 -12.84 -12.53
N PHE A 199 -12.97 -11.72 -11.82
CA PHE A 199 -12.07 -11.27 -10.75
C PHE A 199 -11.89 -12.35 -9.66
N ALA A 200 -12.98 -13.03 -9.29
CA ALA A 200 -12.95 -14.13 -8.32
C ALA A 200 -12.04 -15.29 -8.78
N ASP A 201 -12.07 -15.66 -10.05
CA ASP A 201 -11.23 -16.74 -10.59
C ASP A 201 -9.75 -16.36 -10.60
N ARG A 202 -9.44 -15.10 -10.93
CA ARG A 202 -8.08 -14.56 -10.84
C ARG A 202 -7.55 -14.61 -9.41
N LEU A 203 -8.38 -14.25 -8.42
CA LEU A 203 -8.00 -14.25 -7.02
C LEU A 203 -7.81 -15.68 -6.49
N ALA A 204 -8.73 -16.60 -6.83
CA ALA A 204 -8.59 -18.01 -6.48
C ALA A 204 -7.32 -18.63 -7.08
N ALA A 205 -6.95 -18.28 -8.32
CA ALA A 205 -5.71 -18.73 -8.94
C ALA A 205 -4.45 -18.21 -8.22
N PHE A 206 -4.49 -16.98 -7.69
CA PHE A 206 -3.42 -16.41 -6.88
C PHE A 206 -3.34 -17.08 -5.51
N ASP A 207 -4.47 -17.28 -4.83
CA ASP A 207 -4.50 -17.95 -3.53
C ASP A 207 -3.99 -19.39 -3.62
N ALA A 208 -4.33 -20.10 -4.70
CA ALA A 208 -3.78 -21.43 -4.97
C ALA A 208 -2.25 -21.40 -5.16
N ALA A 209 -1.71 -20.37 -5.80
CA ALA A 209 -0.27 -20.18 -5.93
C ALA A 209 0.40 -19.82 -4.58
N VAL A 210 -0.28 -19.06 -3.72
CA VAL A 210 0.18 -18.79 -2.35
C VAL A 210 0.22 -20.08 -1.52
N ALA A 211 -0.81 -20.92 -1.62
CA ALA A 211 -0.85 -22.21 -0.95
C ALA A 211 0.31 -23.12 -1.40
N ALA A 212 0.55 -23.22 -2.72
CA ALA A 212 1.68 -23.97 -3.28
C ALA A 212 3.04 -23.41 -2.82
N ALA A 213 3.19 -22.09 -2.72
CA ALA A 213 4.40 -21.47 -2.17
C ALA A 213 4.64 -21.88 -0.69
N GLY A 214 3.59 -22.17 0.07
CA GLY A 214 3.68 -22.74 1.42
C GLY A 214 4.22 -24.16 1.48
N GLU A 215 4.09 -24.90 0.39
CA GLU A 215 4.69 -26.22 0.22
C GLU A 215 6.10 -26.13 -0.40
N GLY A 216 6.66 -24.92 -0.51
CA GLY A 216 7.96 -24.67 -1.14
C GLY A 216 7.92 -24.70 -2.68
N GLN A 217 6.73 -24.71 -3.28
CA GLN A 217 6.55 -24.80 -4.72
C GLN A 217 6.21 -23.44 -5.33
N LEU A 218 7.24 -22.68 -5.67
CA LEU A 218 7.07 -21.47 -6.48
C LEU A 218 6.83 -21.85 -7.95
N PRO A 219 5.98 -21.10 -8.69
CA PRO A 219 5.72 -21.39 -10.10
C PRO A 219 6.99 -21.23 -10.93
N ALA A 220 7.44 -22.33 -11.55
CA ALA A 220 8.58 -22.37 -12.45
C ALA A 220 8.19 -22.19 -13.92
N ASP A 221 6.94 -22.51 -14.29
CA ASP A 221 6.43 -22.29 -15.64
C ASP A 221 6.23 -20.79 -15.93
N HIS A 222 6.91 -20.30 -16.97
CA HIS A 222 6.84 -18.90 -17.39
C HIS A 222 5.42 -18.47 -17.77
N ASN A 223 4.57 -19.36 -18.31
CA ASN A 223 3.20 -18.99 -18.64
C ASN A 223 2.36 -18.79 -17.37
N ARG A 224 2.48 -19.69 -16.39
CA ARG A 224 1.83 -19.53 -15.08
C ARG A 224 2.28 -18.28 -14.34
N VAL A 225 3.59 -17.98 -14.36
CA VAL A 225 4.14 -16.74 -13.79
C VAL A 225 3.55 -15.52 -14.52
N ALA A 226 3.55 -15.52 -15.85
CA ALA A 226 3.02 -14.45 -16.66
C ALA A 226 1.53 -14.19 -16.43
N ASP A 227 0.72 -15.24 -16.30
CA ASP A 227 -0.71 -15.11 -16.01
C ASP A 227 -0.95 -14.48 -14.62
N LEU A 228 -0.15 -14.84 -13.61
CA LEU A 228 -0.23 -14.21 -12.29
C LEU A 228 0.20 -12.74 -12.33
N ILE A 229 1.30 -12.42 -13.02
CA ILE A 229 1.79 -11.04 -13.19
C ILE A 229 0.76 -10.20 -13.92
N ALA A 230 0.12 -10.72 -14.97
CA ALA A 230 -0.92 -10.03 -15.72
C ALA A 230 -2.14 -9.66 -14.85
N CYS A 231 -2.38 -10.34 -13.71
CA CYS A 231 -3.46 -9.95 -12.78
C CYS A 231 -3.21 -8.58 -12.15
N PHE A 232 -1.94 -8.21 -11.95
CA PHE A 232 -1.55 -6.93 -11.37
C PHE A 232 -1.70 -5.75 -12.34
N ALA A 233 -2.20 -5.96 -13.57
CA ALA A 233 -2.67 -4.85 -14.39
C ALA A 233 -3.84 -4.11 -13.73
N SER A 234 -4.60 -4.80 -12.87
CA SER A 234 -5.66 -4.22 -12.05
C SER A 234 -5.12 -3.74 -10.70
N PRO A 235 -5.22 -2.43 -10.37
CA PRO A 235 -4.93 -1.93 -9.03
C PRO A 235 -5.84 -2.53 -7.94
N LEU A 236 -7.06 -2.91 -8.31
CA LEU A 236 -7.97 -3.59 -7.39
C LEU A 236 -7.49 -4.99 -7.05
N PHE A 237 -6.98 -5.72 -8.05
CA PHE A 237 -6.36 -7.03 -7.81
C PHE A 237 -5.14 -6.91 -6.91
N ARG A 238 -4.28 -5.91 -7.15
CA ARG A 238 -3.15 -5.58 -6.25
C ARG A 238 -3.63 -5.43 -4.81
N ASP A 239 -4.66 -4.63 -4.58
CA ASP A 239 -5.17 -4.34 -3.23
C ASP A 239 -5.79 -5.58 -2.57
N ALA A 240 -6.51 -6.41 -3.33
CA ALA A 240 -7.08 -7.68 -2.85
C ALA A 240 -6.01 -8.73 -2.49
N CYS A 241 -4.81 -8.62 -3.06
CA CYS A 241 -3.67 -9.51 -2.79
C CYS A 241 -2.80 -9.06 -1.61
N VAL A 242 -3.09 -7.92 -0.98
CA VAL A 242 -2.33 -7.43 0.18
C VAL A 242 -2.62 -8.26 1.43
N LEU A 243 -3.86 -8.73 1.63
CA LEU A 243 -4.25 -9.49 2.81
C LEU A 243 -4.61 -10.94 2.45
N PRO A 244 -4.32 -11.91 3.34
CA PRO A 244 -4.78 -13.28 3.16
C PRO A 244 -6.30 -13.40 3.38
N PRO A 245 -6.95 -14.47 2.86
CA PRO A 245 -8.39 -14.66 2.97
C PRO A 245 -8.93 -14.80 4.40
N SER A 246 -8.27 -15.56 5.29
CA SER A 246 -8.84 -15.86 6.62
C SER A 246 -7.86 -16.40 7.68
N ASP A 247 -6.60 -16.71 7.33
CA ASP A 247 -5.60 -17.25 8.26
C ASP A 247 -4.37 -16.32 8.26
N PRO A 248 -3.75 -15.97 9.41
CA PRO A 248 -2.47 -15.26 9.45
C PRO A 248 -1.29 -16.05 8.85
N ARG A 249 -1.40 -17.38 8.72
CA ARG A 249 -0.25 -18.23 8.36
C ARG A 249 0.28 -18.18 6.92
N PRO A 250 -0.48 -17.92 5.84
CA PRO A 250 0.06 -17.83 4.48
C PRO A 250 0.69 -16.47 4.17
N GLU A 251 0.87 -15.57 5.15
CA GLU A 251 1.33 -14.20 4.89
C GLU A 251 2.74 -14.15 4.32
N LEU A 252 3.67 -14.95 4.84
CA LEU A 252 5.03 -15.01 4.32
C LEU A 252 5.13 -15.72 2.98
N GLN A 253 4.33 -16.77 2.79
CA GLN A 253 4.23 -17.50 1.53
C GLN A 253 3.74 -16.57 0.42
N ARG A 254 2.76 -15.72 0.74
CA ARG A 254 2.25 -14.70 -0.15
C ARG A 254 3.32 -13.67 -0.49
N LEU A 255 4.08 -13.18 0.49
CA LEU A 255 5.17 -12.23 0.24
C LEU A 255 6.30 -12.86 -0.58
N ASN A 256 6.63 -14.13 -0.34
CA ASN A 256 7.61 -14.87 -1.15
C ASN A 256 7.14 -15.03 -2.59
N LEU A 257 5.86 -15.38 -2.81
CA LEU A 257 5.27 -15.41 -4.15
C LEU A 257 5.33 -14.02 -4.81
N LEU A 258 4.88 -12.98 -4.12
CA LEU A 258 4.90 -11.61 -4.64
C LEU A 258 6.32 -11.15 -4.97
N LEU A 259 7.30 -11.51 -4.16
CA LEU A 259 8.72 -11.21 -4.40
C LEU A 259 9.22 -11.93 -5.66
N HIS A 260 8.90 -13.21 -5.82
CA HIS A 260 9.20 -13.98 -7.03
C HIS A 260 8.61 -13.33 -8.28
N LEU A 261 7.31 -13.00 -8.25
CA LEU A 261 6.63 -12.32 -9.35
C LEU A 261 7.23 -10.93 -9.63
N ASN A 262 7.55 -10.16 -8.58
CA ASN A 262 8.13 -8.82 -8.70
C ASN A 262 9.46 -8.84 -9.47
N ARG A 263 10.33 -9.82 -9.19
CA ARG A 263 11.63 -9.99 -9.84
C ARG A 263 11.52 -10.24 -11.35
N LEU A 264 10.45 -10.89 -11.79
CA LEU A 264 10.21 -11.30 -13.17
C LEU A 264 9.30 -10.34 -13.95
N ALA A 265 8.57 -9.46 -13.27
CA ALA A 265 7.58 -8.60 -13.90
C ALA A 265 8.16 -7.48 -14.78
N PRO A 266 7.48 -7.12 -15.89
CA PRO A 266 7.72 -5.89 -16.63
C PRO A 266 7.58 -4.64 -15.73
N PRO A 267 8.24 -3.51 -16.05
CA PRO A 267 8.29 -2.33 -15.17
C PRO A 267 6.92 -1.85 -14.65
N GLU A 268 5.92 -1.79 -15.51
CA GLU A 268 4.58 -1.26 -15.20
C GLU A 268 3.83 -2.13 -14.18
N LEU A 269 3.93 -3.45 -14.33
CA LEU A 269 3.29 -4.42 -13.45
C LEU A 269 4.11 -4.68 -12.18
N ARG A 270 5.44 -4.61 -12.31
CA ARG A 270 6.37 -4.65 -11.17
C ARG A 270 6.08 -3.52 -10.19
N ARG A 271 5.71 -2.33 -10.68
CA ARG A 271 5.26 -1.21 -9.85
C ARG A 271 4.09 -1.62 -8.94
N GLN A 272 3.08 -2.29 -9.49
CA GLN A 272 1.90 -2.71 -8.73
C GLN A 272 2.23 -3.80 -7.71
N ILE A 273 3.00 -4.82 -8.11
CA ILE A 273 3.45 -5.90 -7.21
C ILE A 273 4.34 -5.34 -6.09
N GLY A 274 5.24 -4.40 -6.42
CA GLY A 274 6.11 -3.74 -5.44
C GLY A 274 5.34 -2.93 -4.40
N THR A 275 4.24 -2.27 -4.80
CA THR A 275 3.32 -1.63 -3.86
C THR A 275 2.66 -2.66 -2.92
N ALA A 276 2.19 -3.81 -3.44
CA ALA A 276 1.61 -4.85 -2.60
C ALA A 276 2.62 -5.45 -1.61
N LEU A 277 3.87 -5.65 -2.03
CA LEU A 277 4.98 -6.05 -1.16
C LEU A 277 5.24 -5.02 -0.06
N ALA A 278 5.32 -3.74 -0.42
CA ALA A 278 5.57 -2.66 0.54
C ALA A 278 4.51 -2.62 1.63
N VAL A 279 3.23 -2.71 1.26
CA VAL A 279 2.14 -2.74 2.24
C VAL A 279 2.19 -4.01 3.09
N GLY A 280 2.38 -5.18 2.47
CA GLY A 280 2.40 -6.44 3.21
C GLY A 280 3.54 -6.52 4.23
N TYR A 281 4.76 -6.10 3.87
CA TYR A 281 5.86 -6.02 4.83
C TYR A 281 5.61 -4.96 5.92
N CYS A 282 4.98 -3.83 5.55
CA CYS A 282 4.60 -2.81 6.52
C CYS A 282 3.64 -3.39 7.57
N LEU A 283 2.57 -4.08 7.16
CA LEU A 283 1.59 -4.71 8.05
C LEU A 283 2.20 -5.78 8.97
N LEU A 284 3.25 -6.48 8.51
CA LEU A 284 4.04 -7.40 9.33
C LEU A 284 4.96 -6.72 10.35
N GLY A 285 5.11 -5.39 10.28
CA GLY A 285 6.10 -4.64 11.05
C GLY A 285 7.53 -4.77 10.51
N ASP A 286 7.72 -5.35 9.33
CA ASP A 286 9.03 -5.48 8.68
C ASP A 286 9.33 -4.24 7.83
N TYR A 287 9.71 -3.16 8.53
CA TYR A 287 9.97 -1.87 7.90
C TYR A 287 11.18 -1.86 6.97
N LEU A 288 12.13 -2.78 7.17
CA LEU A 288 13.29 -2.90 6.28
C LEU A 288 12.84 -3.37 4.89
N HIS A 289 12.12 -4.49 4.84
CA HIS A 289 11.63 -5.02 3.57
C HIS A 289 10.56 -4.10 2.96
N ALA A 290 9.72 -3.45 3.77
CA ALA A 290 8.77 -2.44 3.30
C ALA A 290 9.47 -1.26 2.61
N SER A 291 10.54 -0.72 3.23
CA SER A 291 11.34 0.38 2.67
C SER A 291 12.01 -0.02 1.35
N MET A 292 12.60 -1.22 1.30
CA MET A 292 13.22 -1.75 0.07
C MET A 292 12.19 -1.99 -1.05
N ALA A 293 11.02 -2.52 -0.70
CA ALA A 293 9.91 -2.67 -1.64
C ALA A 293 9.48 -1.30 -2.18
N CYS A 294 9.25 -0.29 -1.32
CA CYS A 294 8.94 1.08 -1.74
C CYS A 294 10.00 1.69 -2.67
N ALA A 295 11.28 1.49 -2.38
CA ALA A 295 12.37 2.00 -3.22
C ALA A 295 12.36 1.38 -4.63
N SER A 296 11.87 0.15 -4.76
CA SER A 296 11.76 -0.57 -6.03
C SER A 296 10.58 -0.13 -6.91
N VAL A 297 9.64 0.67 -6.38
CA VAL A 297 8.44 1.16 -7.09
C VAL A 297 8.77 2.48 -7.79
N GLN A 298 8.86 2.46 -9.12
CA GLN A 298 9.16 3.66 -9.93
C GLN A 298 8.24 3.75 -11.18
N PRO A 299 7.54 4.88 -11.40
CA PRO A 299 7.29 5.95 -10.42
C PRO A 299 6.50 5.42 -9.21
N ARG A 300 6.63 6.07 -8.04
CA ARG A 300 5.93 5.65 -6.82
C ARG A 300 4.42 5.79 -6.98
N THR A 301 3.68 4.81 -6.49
CA THR A 301 2.22 4.92 -6.31
C THR A 301 1.91 5.70 -5.04
N ALA A 302 0.73 6.29 -4.92
CA ALA A 302 0.33 6.99 -3.71
C ALA A 302 0.32 6.07 -2.47
N ILE A 303 -0.05 4.79 -2.62
CA ILE A 303 0.03 3.80 -1.52
C ILE A 303 1.48 3.53 -1.13
N ALA A 304 2.39 3.38 -2.10
CA ALA A 304 3.82 3.19 -1.80
C ALA A 304 4.42 4.43 -1.12
N GLU A 305 3.96 5.62 -1.47
CA GLU A 305 4.38 6.88 -0.83
C GLU A 305 3.84 7.01 0.60
N LEU A 306 2.59 6.58 0.84
CA LEU A 306 2.03 6.47 2.19
C LEU A 306 2.84 5.49 3.04
N VAL A 307 3.13 4.28 2.55
CA VAL A 307 3.97 3.31 3.26
C VAL A 307 5.36 3.87 3.52
N ARG A 308 5.98 4.54 2.55
CA ARG A 308 7.28 5.21 2.75
C ARG A 308 7.24 6.21 3.89
N THR A 309 6.16 7.00 3.96
CA THR A 309 5.96 7.99 5.02
C THR A 309 5.77 7.31 6.37
N LEU A 310 4.95 6.27 6.46
CA LEU A 310 4.71 5.48 7.68
C LEU A 310 5.98 4.83 8.22
N VAL A 311 6.73 4.19 7.32
CA VAL A 311 8.03 3.56 7.64
C VAL A 311 9.03 4.62 8.12
N GLY A 312 9.09 5.78 7.43
CA GLY A 312 9.97 6.88 7.81
C GLY A 312 9.60 7.55 9.13
N SER A 313 8.31 7.57 9.48
CA SER A 313 7.82 8.12 10.75
C SER A 313 7.79 7.12 11.90
N GLY A 314 8.09 5.84 11.65
CA GLY A 314 8.06 4.78 12.65
C GLY A 314 6.66 4.53 13.25
N VAL A 315 5.60 4.91 12.54
CA VAL A 315 4.22 4.69 13.00
C VAL A 315 3.87 3.22 12.84
N ASP A 316 3.47 2.57 13.93
CA ASP A 316 2.94 1.21 13.92
C ASP A 316 1.69 1.16 13.01
N PRO A 317 1.67 0.33 11.96
CA PRO A 317 0.49 0.18 11.11
C PRO A 317 -0.74 -0.34 11.85
N ASN A 318 -0.56 -1.02 13.00
CA ASN A 318 -1.68 -1.39 13.87
C ASN A 318 -2.19 -0.20 14.71
N ALA A 319 -1.39 0.86 14.86
CA ALA A 319 -1.83 2.12 15.44
C ALA A 319 -2.50 3.03 14.40
N LEU A 320 -2.35 2.74 13.10
CA LEU A 320 -3.27 3.26 12.11
C LEU A 320 -4.62 2.61 12.40
N ASP A 321 -5.61 3.45 12.66
CA ASP A 321 -7.02 3.08 12.79
C ASP A 321 -7.40 1.96 11.80
N ASP A 322 -8.34 1.11 12.16
CA ASP A 322 -8.82 -0.07 11.42
C ASP A 322 -9.12 0.23 9.94
N ARG A 323 -9.27 1.52 9.58
CA ARG A 323 -9.32 2.07 8.21
C ARG A 323 -8.25 1.55 7.25
N PHE A 324 -6.99 1.40 7.65
CA PHE A 324 -5.92 0.99 6.71
C PHE A 324 -6.05 -0.49 6.35
N THR A 325 -6.16 -1.37 7.34
CA THR A 325 -6.36 -2.81 7.12
C THR A 325 -7.73 -3.12 6.52
N SER A 326 -8.79 -2.43 6.96
CA SER A 326 -10.14 -2.57 6.39
C SER A 326 -10.21 -2.14 4.94
N TYR A 327 -9.38 -1.20 4.48
CA TYR A 327 -9.28 -0.85 3.07
C TYR A 327 -8.93 -2.09 2.23
N PHE A 328 -7.85 -2.80 2.57
CA PHE A 328 -7.41 -3.98 1.81
C PHE A 328 -8.34 -5.18 2.01
N ARG A 329 -8.89 -5.36 3.21
CA ARG A 329 -9.87 -6.42 3.48
C ARG A 329 -11.13 -6.22 2.63
N SER A 330 -11.66 -5.00 2.61
CA SER A 330 -12.79 -4.66 1.75
C SER A 330 -12.44 -4.82 0.26
N ALA A 331 -11.20 -4.54 -0.18
CA ALA A 331 -10.81 -4.77 -1.58
C ALA A 331 -10.92 -6.25 -1.95
N ARG A 332 -10.53 -7.11 -1.02
CA ARG A 332 -10.62 -8.56 -1.15
C ARG A 332 -12.06 -9.06 -1.06
N ASP A 333 -12.86 -8.58 -0.11
CA ASP A 333 -14.26 -8.99 0.05
C ASP A 333 -15.12 -8.58 -1.14
N SER A 334 -14.79 -7.43 -1.77
CA SER A 334 -15.42 -7.00 -3.01
C SER A 334 -15.15 -7.96 -4.18
N ALA A 335 -14.15 -8.85 -4.11
CA ALA A 335 -13.82 -9.78 -5.20
C ALA A 335 -14.99 -10.62 -5.71
N ALA A 336 -15.91 -11.01 -4.81
CA ALA A 336 -17.10 -11.79 -5.16
C ALA A 336 -18.22 -10.93 -5.79
N GLN A 337 -18.15 -9.61 -5.63
CA GLN A 337 -19.14 -8.63 -6.08
C GLN A 337 -18.66 -7.80 -7.27
N VAL A 338 -17.37 -7.87 -7.61
CA VAL A 338 -16.79 -7.13 -8.73
C VAL A 338 -17.32 -7.68 -10.05
N HIS A 339 -18.05 -6.83 -10.76
CA HIS A 339 -18.41 -7.09 -12.15
C HIS A 339 -17.17 -6.92 -13.01
N THR A 340 -16.69 -8.01 -13.60
CA THR A 340 -15.59 -7.95 -14.55
C THR A 340 -16.14 -7.43 -15.88
N VAL A 341 -15.65 -6.25 -16.28
CA VAL A 341 -15.91 -5.60 -17.56
C VAL A 341 -15.70 -6.61 -18.69
N GLY A 342 -16.77 -6.98 -19.41
CA GLY A 342 -16.71 -7.79 -20.63
C GLY A 342 -17.23 -9.23 -20.52
N ALA A 343 -17.77 -9.64 -19.37
CA ALA A 343 -18.39 -10.95 -19.18
C ALA A 343 -19.52 -11.23 -20.21
N PRO A 344 -19.66 -12.47 -20.72
CA PRO A 344 -20.59 -12.81 -21.81
C PRO A 344 -22.07 -12.51 -21.52
N THR A 345 -22.45 -12.45 -20.24
CA THR A 345 -23.83 -12.28 -19.78
C THR A 345 -24.37 -10.85 -19.92
N ASP A 346 -23.52 -9.84 -20.14
CA ASP A 346 -23.93 -8.42 -20.13
C ASP A 346 -24.04 -7.79 -21.52
N ARG A 347 -23.79 -8.54 -22.60
CA ARG A 347 -23.78 -7.96 -23.95
C ARG A 347 -25.20 -7.87 -24.51
N ARG A 348 -25.89 -6.75 -24.29
CA ARG A 348 -26.91 -6.24 -25.22
C ARG A 348 -26.19 -5.57 -26.40
N PRO A 349 -26.00 -6.24 -27.56
CA PRO A 349 -25.13 -5.73 -28.61
C PRO A 349 -25.67 -4.44 -29.23
N SER A 350 -27.01 -4.27 -29.24
CA SER A 350 -27.69 -3.05 -29.64
C SER A 350 -27.31 -1.86 -28.76
N LEU A 351 -27.45 -2.02 -27.44
CA LEU A 351 -27.14 -0.99 -26.45
C LEU A 351 -25.66 -0.60 -26.50
N HIS A 352 -24.74 -1.56 -26.62
CA HIS A 352 -23.32 -1.27 -26.72
C HIS A 352 -22.98 -0.39 -27.93
N ARG A 353 -23.53 -0.71 -29.11
CA ARG A 353 -23.33 0.09 -30.33
C ARG A 353 -23.89 1.50 -30.15
N LEU A 354 -25.11 1.62 -29.60
CA LEU A 354 -25.73 2.91 -29.33
C LEU A 354 -24.88 3.75 -28.37
N VAL A 355 -24.40 3.17 -27.27
CA VAL A 355 -23.54 3.88 -26.31
C VAL A 355 -22.25 4.35 -26.99
N GLN A 356 -21.59 3.51 -27.80
CA GLN A 356 -20.38 3.91 -28.52
C GLN A 356 -20.63 5.09 -29.50
N ASP A 357 -21.74 5.06 -30.23
CA ASP A 357 -22.12 6.16 -31.12
C ASP A 357 -22.36 7.46 -30.32
N LYS A 358 -23.10 7.37 -29.20
CA LYS A 358 -23.36 8.53 -28.34
C LYS A 358 -22.10 9.03 -27.63
N VAL A 359 -21.16 8.16 -27.24
CA VAL A 359 -19.88 8.56 -26.64
C VAL A 359 -19.02 9.32 -27.63
N ARG A 360 -18.96 8.87 -28.90
CA ARG A 360 -18.29 9.62 -29.97
C ARG A 360 -18.92 11.01 -30.15
N GLN A 361 -20.25 11.09 -30.08
CA GLN A 361 -20.96 12.36 -30.12
C GLN A 361 -20.58 13.27 -28.93
N VAL A 362 -20.66 12.76 -27.70
CA VAL A 362 -20.29 13.48 -26.45
C VAL A 362 -18.85 13.98 -26.51
N ALA A 363 -17.90 13.14 -26.94
CA ALA A 363 -16.50 13.52 -27.10
C ALA A 363 -16.35 14.68 -28.08
N SER A 364 -17.04 14.64 -29.23
CA SER A 364 -17.01 15.72 -30.22
C SER A 364 -17.62 17.03 -29.71
N GLU A 365 -18.63 16.96 -28.83
CA GLU A 365 -19.25 18.13 -28.20
C GLU A 365 -18.29 18.73 -27.16
N HIS A 366 -17.61 17.87 -26.38
CA HIS A 366 -16.62 18.29 -25.41
C HIS A 366 -15.38 18.94 -26.07
N GLU A 367 -14.83 18.34 -27.12
CA GLU A 367 -13.70 18.90 -27.88
C GLU A 367 -14.03 20.26 -28.52
N ARG A 368 -15.28 20.43 -28.98
CA ARG A 368 -15.78 21.71 -29.53
C ARG A 368 -16.17 22.72 -28.44
N GLN A 369 -16.10 22.33 -27.16
CA GLN A 369 -16.59 23.14 -26.04
C GLN A 369 -18.04 23.59 -26.22
N ASP A 370 -18.90 22.70 -26.74
CA ASP A 370 -20.32 22.96 -26.97
C ASP A 370 -21.09 22.86 -25.63
N ASP A 371 -20.93 23.88 -24.79
CA ASP A 371 -21.52 23.93 -23.45
C ASP A 371 -23.05 23.81 -23.47
N ARG A 372 -23.71 24.26 -24.55
CA ARG A 372 -25.15 24.11 -24.72
C ARG A 372 -25.54 22.64 -24.85
N ALA A 373 -24.82 21.86 -25.66
CA ALA A 373 -25.04 20.42 -25.78
C ALA A 373 -24.77 19.70 -24.45
N LEU A 374 -23.68 20.04 -23.77
CA LEU A 374 -23.34 19.47 -22.46
C LEU A 374 -24.41 19.79 -21.40
N ARG A 375 -24.97 21.00 -21.39
CA ARG A 375 -26.09 21.38 -20.51
C ARG A 375 -27.34 20.56 -20.80
N THR A 376 -27.71 20.38 -22.07
CA THR A 376 -28.85 19.53 -22.45
C THR A 376 -28.69 18.10 -21.96
N ARG A 377 -27.46 17.57 -21.92
CA ARG A 377 -27.19 16.25 -21.32
C ARG A 377 -27.38 16.25 -19.81
N LEU A 378 -26.89 17.27 -19.11
CA LEU A 378 -27.10 17.42 -17.67
C LEU A 378 -28.61 17.49 -17.34
N GLU A 379 -29.39 18.28 -18.07
CA GLU A 379 -30.86 18.37 -17.93
C GLU A 379 -31.57 17.03 -18.19
N ARG A 380 -31.00 16.17 -19.04
CA ARG A 380 -31.53 14.80 -19.26
C ARG A 380 -31.23 13.89 -18.07
N ILE A 381 -30.03 13.98 -17.50
CA ILE A 381 -29.68 13.25 -16.28
C ILE A 381 -30.61 13.68 -15.15
N ASP A 382 -30.81 14.98 -14.93
CA ASP A 382 -31.68 15.49 -13.86
C ASP A 382 -33.12 14.96 -14.01
N ARG A 383 -33.67 14.97 -15.23
CA ARG A 383 -35.00 14.37 -15.51
C ARG A 383 -35.03 12.85 -15.32
N ALA A 384 -33.92 12.16 -15.56
CA ALA A 384 -33.83 10.72 -15.33
C ALA A 384 -33.76 10.42 -13.82
N VAL A 385 -33.10 11.26 -13.03
CA VAL A 385 -33.05 11.16 -11.56
C VAL A 385 -34.46 11.24 -10.97
N GLU A 386 -35.25 12.23 -11.39
CA GLU A 386 -36.65 12.39 -10.96
C GLU A 386 -37.52 11.15 -11.26
N ARG A 387 -37.16 10.38 -12.28
CA ARG A 387 -37.86 9.16 -12.69
C ARG A 387 -37.24 7.88 -12.13
N ALA A 388 -36.04 7.93 -11.56
CA ALA A 388 -35.29 6.74 -11.18
C ALA A 388 -36.01 5.89 -10.12
N ALA A 389 -36.89 6.50 -9.31
CA ALA A 389 -37.80 5.81 -8.40
C ALA A 389 -38.72 4.79 -9.11
N PHE A 390 -38.92 4.93 -10.43
CA PHE A 390 -39.75 4.07 -11.27
C PHE A 390 -38.94 3.13 -12.19
N GLY A 391 -37.60 3.13 -12.09
CA GLY A 391 -36.71 2.28 -12.87
C GLY A 391 -36.00 2.98 -14.03
N LEU A 392 -35.33 2.20 -14.88
CA LEU A 392 -34.62 2.69 -16.07
C LEU A 392 -35.60 3.07 -17.20
N PRO A 393 -35.20 3.96 -18.13
CA PRO A 393 -35.94 4.19 -19.37
C PRO A 393 -36.20 2.89 -20.13
N GLU A 394 -37.39 2.76 -20.74
CA GLU A 394 -37.77 1.57 -21.52
C GLU A 394 -36.99 1.44 -22.83
N HIS A 395 -36.43 2.53 -23.34
CA HIS A 395 -35.72 2.58 -24.62
C HIS A 395 -34.20 2.52 -24.44
N ASP A 396 -33.55 1.58 -25.14
CA ASP A 396 -32.09 1.42 -25.16
C ASP A 396 -31.37 2.73 -25.58
N GLU A 397 -32.00 3.58 -26.40
CA GLU A 397 -31.41 4.87 -26.82
C GLU A 397 -31.32 5.88 -25.66
N ASP A 398 -32.33 5.95 -24.80
CA ASP A 398 -32.32 6.83 -23.63
C ASP A 398 -31.27 6.36 -22.60
N VAL A 399 -31.18 5.03 -22.39
CA VAL A 399 -30.14 4.44 -21.54
C VAL A 399 -28.76 4.73 -22.12
N ALA A 400 -28.58 4.55 -23.43
CA ALA A 400 -27.30 4.81 -24.11
C ALA A 400 -26.87 6.27 -23.97
N GLU A 401 -27.82 7.20 -24.11
CA GLU A 401 -27.61 8.63 -23.95
C GLU A 401 -27.18 8.99 -22.52
N LEU A 402 -27.80 8.41 -21.50
CA LEU A 402 -27.44 8.62 -20.10
C LEU A 402 -26.04 8.08 -19.79
N VAL A 403 -25.74 6.85 -20.20
CA VAL A 403 -24.42 6.24 -20.01
C VAL A 403 -23.33 7.05 -20.71
N ALA A 404 -23.57 7.45 -21.96
CA ALA A 404 -22.62 8.26 -22.72
C ALA A 404 -22.41 9.64 -22.10
N SER A 405 -23.45 10.25 -21.54
CA SER A 405 -23.32 11.55 -20.87
C SER A 405 -22.42 11.49 -19.64
N MET A 406 -22.37 10.34 -18.95
CA MET A 406 -21.45 10.10 -17.83
C MET A 406 -19.99 9.93 -18.25
N THR A 407 -19.67 9.88 -19.55
CA THR A 407 -18.27 9.81 -20.02
C THR A 407 -17.64 11.18 -20.25
N ALA A 408 -18.42 12.26 -20.31
CA ALA A 408 -17.89 13.62 -20.35
C ALA A 408 -17.56 14.08 -18.93
N PRO A 409 -16.29 14.42 -18.59
CA PRO A 409 -15.95 14.86 -17.25
C PRO A 409 -16.79 16.05 -16.75
N PRO A 410 -17.03 17.13 -17.54
CA PRO A 410 -17.93 18.22 -17.14
C PRO A 410 -19.31 17.77 -16.69
N VAL A 411 -19.94 16.89 -17.49
CA VAL A 411 -21.31 16.44 -17.25
C VAL A 411 -21.35 15.46 -16.09
N CYS A 412 -20.41 14.51 -16.03
CA CYS A 412 -20.28 13.57 -14.93
C CYS A 412 -20.08 14.28 -13.60
N ILE A 413 -19.21 15.29 -13.55
CA ILE A 413 -18.90 16.07 -12.34
C ILE A 413 -20.12 16.90 -11.93
N ALA A 414 -20.73 17.65 -12.85
CA ALA A 414 -21.91 18.47 -12.57
C ALA A 414 -23.13 17.62 -12.16
N ALA A 415 -23.26 16.41 -12.71
CA ALA A 415 -24.34 15.48 -12.39
C ALA A 415 -24.27 14.89 -10.98
N LEU A 416 -23.15 15.04 -10.27
CA LEU A 416 -23.04 14.56 -8.89
C LEU A 416 -23.98 15.32 -7.94
N VAL A 417 -24.16 16.62 -8.16
CA VAL A 417 -24.91 17.50 -7.26
C VAL A 417 -26.30 17.85 -7.80
N SER A 418 -27.27 17.92 -6.89
CA SER A 418 -28.63 18.34 -7.19
C SER A 418 -28.70 19.83 -7.50
N PRO A 419 -29.46 20.26 -8.53
CA PRO A 419 -29.71 21.68 -8.77
C PRO A 419 -30.40 22.37 -7.59
N ALA A 420 -31.24 21.65 -6.84
CA ALA A 420 -32.06 22.24 -5.78
C ALA A 420 -31.26 22.45 -4.49
N SER A 421 -30.41 21.50 -4.11
CA SER A 421 -29.70 21.53 -2.83
C SER A 421 -28.22 21.87 -2.95
N GLY A 422 -27.62 21.74 -4.13
CA GLY A 422 -26.16 21.79 -4.30
C GLY A 422 -25.43 20.61 -3.65
N THR A 423 -26.16 19.60 -3.17
CA THR A 423 -25.61 18.39 -2.54
C THR A 423 -25.93 17.16 -3.37
N VAL A 424 -25.21 16.07 -3.12
CA VAL A 424 -25.55 14.76 -3.66
C VAL A 424 -26.81 14.23 -2.97
N ASP A 425 -27.79 13.74 -3.73
CA ASP A 425 -29.02 13.14 -3.22
C ASP A 425 -29.07 11.61 -3.48
N ALA A 426 -29.93 10.91 -2.74
CA ALA A 426 -30.05 9.46 -2.82
C ALA A 426 -30.57 8.96 -4.18
N ASP A 427 -31.38 9.77 -4.86
CA ASP A 427 -31.99 9.42 -6.14
C ASP A 427 -30.93 9.39 -7.26
N ARG A 428 -29.93 10.29 -7.23
CA ARG A 428 -28.77 10.25 -8.14
C ARG A 428 -27.94 8.99 -7.95
N VAL A 429 -27.66 8.62 -6.71
CA VAL A 429 -26.93 7.38 -6.39
C VAL A 429 -27.71 6.16 -6.92
N ALA A 430 -29.03 6.15 -6.74
CA ALA A 430 -29.89 5.08 -7.25
C ALA A 430 -29.85 5.01 -8.79
N LEU A 431 -29.96 6.14 -9.49
CA LEU A 431 -29.83 6.20 -10.95
C LEU A 431 -28.47 5.69 -11.41
N PHE A 432 -27.37 6.13 -10.80
CA PHE A 432 -26.04 5.69 -11.21
C PHE A 432 -25.83 4.20 -11.00
N ARG A 433 -26.35 3.63 -9.90
CA ARG A 433 -26.35 2.16 -9.70
C ARG A 433 -27.16 1.43 -10.78
N LEU A 434 -28.33 1.96 -11.15
CA LEU A 434 -29.10 1.40 -12.26
C LEU A 434 -28.31 1.47 -13.57
N LEU A 435 -27.71 2.63 -13.90
CA LEU A 435 -26.87 2.80 -15.07
C LEU A 435 -25.68 1.85 -15.06
N GLN A 436 -25.07 1.60 -13.90
CA GLN A 436 -23.95 0.67 -13.79
C GLN A 436 -24.31 -0.76 -14.19
N THR A 437 -25.54 -1.22 -13.92
CA THR A 437 -25.98 -2.57 -14.28
C THR A 437 -26.23 -2.77 -15.78
N VAL A 438 -26.37 -1.68 -16.54
CA VAL A 438 -26.65 -1.72 -17.98
C VAL A 438 -25.56 -1.05 -18.83
N ALA A 439 -24.67 -0.29 -18.21
CA ALA A 439 -23.58 0.39 -18.87
C ALA A 439 -22.66 -0.66 -19.51
N PRO A 440 -22.24 -0.44 -20.77
CA PRO A 440 -21.25 -1.31 -21.34
C PRO A 440 -19.96 -1.28 -20.51
N PRO A 441 -19.19 -2.37 -20.58
CA PRO A 441 -18.01 -2.55 -19.75
C PRO A 441 -17.06 -1.34 -19.74
N ASP A 442 -16.78 -0.77 -20.92
CA ASP A 442 -15.86 0.36 -21.10
C ASP A 442 -16.28 1.64 -20.36
N TYR A 443 -17.55 1.73 -19.97
CA TYR A 443 -18.16 2.92 -19.35
C TYR A 443 -18.63 2.67 -17.92
N ALA A 444 -18.80 1.40 -17.52
CA ALA A 444 -19.17 1.01 -16.17
C ALA A 444 -18.18 1.56 -15.11
N ALA A 445 -16.90 1.68 -15.45
CA ALA A 445 -15.88 2.23 -14.55
C ALA A 445 -16.10 3.71 -14.21
N ASN A 446 -16.55 4.51 -15.18
CA ASN A 446 -16.85 5.94 -14.95
C ASN A 446 -18.10 6.10 -14.09
N VAL A 447 -19.12 5.27 -14.35
CA VAL A 447 -20.34 5.25 -13.52
C VAL A 447 -20.01 4.80 -12.09
N ALA A 448 -19.16 3.77 -11.93
CA ALA A 448 -18.66 3.33 -10.63
C ALA A 448 -17.93 4.45 -9.87
N GLY A 449 -17.10 5.22 -10.58
CA GLY A 449 -16.41 6.40 -10.04
C GLY A 449 -17.39 7.49 -9.58
N ALA A 450 -18.45 7.75 -10.35
CA ALA A 450 -19.49 8.70 -9.97
C ALA A 450 -20.27 8.25 -8.73
N ILE A 451 -20.64 6.96 -8.63
CA ILE A 451 -21.26 6.39 -7.41
C ILE A 451 -20.30 6.53 -6.23
N ALA A 452 -19.02 6.23 -6.41
CA ALA A 452 -18.01 6.31 -5.35
C ALA A 452 -17.87 7.72 -4.80
N VAL A 453 -17.81 8.73 -5.67
CA VAL A 453 -17.78 10.14 -5.28
C VAL A 453 -19.06 10.54 -4.57
N ALA A 454 -20.21 10.15 -5.11
CA ALA A 454 -21.51 10.45 -4.53
C ALA A 454 -21.63 9.92 -3.09
N GLU A 455 -21.30 8.65 -2.87
CA GLU A 455 -21.28 8.03 -1.53
C GLU A 455 -20.21 8.64 -0.60
N LEU A 456 -19.09 9.12 -1.15
CA LEU A 456 -18.07 9.80 -0.35
C LEU A 456 -18.59 11.13 0.21
N THR A 457 -19.33 11.89 -0.60
CA THR A 457 -19.91 13.19 -0.18
C THR A 457 -21.01 13.04 0.87
N THR A 458 -21.71 11.90 0.92
CA THR A 458 -22.69 11.61 1.99
C THR A 458 -22.03 11.13 3.28
N GLY A 459 -20.70 10.96 3.28
CA GLY A 459 -19.92 10.46 4.42
C GLY A 459 -19.90 8.94 4.55
N ASP A 460 -20.52 8.18 3.64
CA ASP A 460 -20.50 6.72 3.66
C ASP A 460 -19.25 6.16 2.96
N LEU A 461 -18.14 6.17 3.70
CA LEU A 461 -16.84 5.65 3.25
C LEU A 461 -16.90 4.20 2.77
N VAL A 462 -17.74 3.37 3.39
CA VAL A 462 -17.81 1.93 3.08
C VAL A 462 -18.47 1.75 1.72
N ARG A 463 -19.60 2.42 1.48
CA ARG A 463 -20.28 2.40 0.18
C ARG A 463 -19.46 3.06 -0.91
N ALA A 464 -18.77 4.17 -0.62
CA ALA A 464 -17.87 4.83 -1.56
C ALA A 464 -16.78 3.88 -2.06
N ARG A 465 -16.13 3.15 -1.14
CA ARG A 465 -15.11 2.15 -1.48
C ARG A 465 -15.71 0.97 -2.23
N ALA A 466 -16.86 0.45 -1.82
CA ALA A 466 -17.53 -0.65 -2.50
C ALA A 466 -17.90 -0.26 -3.95
N ALA A 467 -18.45 0.93 -4.15
CA ALA A 467 -18.78 1.48 -5.45
C ALA A 467 -17.52 1.67 -6.32
N ALA A 468 -16.46 2.27 -5.78
CA ALA A 468 -15.22 2.47 -6.53
C ALA A 468 -14.65 1.14 -7.08
N ARG A 469 -14.88 0.03 -6.35
CA ARG A 469 -14.34 -1.30 -6.61
C ARG A 469 -15.30 -2.24 -7.35
N SER A 470 -16.53 -1.82 -7.59
CA SER A 470 -17.55 -2.66 -8.20
C SER A 470 -17.26 -3.04 -9.65
N VAL A 471 -16.27 -2.40 -10.28
CA VAL A 471 -15.87 -2.58 -11.68
C VAL A 471 -14.34 -2.69 -11.77
N ASP A 472 -13.85 -3.57 -12.66
CA ASP A 472 -12.43 -3.72 -13.00
C ASP A 472 -12.24 -3.70 -14.52
N PRO A 473 -11.42 -2.79 -15.11
CA PRO A 473 -10.51 -1.83 -14.45
C PRO A 473 -11.21 -0.64 -13.76
N LEU A 474 -10.51 -0.01 -12.82
CA LEU A 474 -10.96 1.20 -12.12
C LEU A 474 -10.92 2.43 -13.04
N SER A 475 -11.84 3.38 -12.85
CA SER A 475 -11.70 4.72 -13.45
C SER A 475 -10.75 5.60 -12.63
N LEU A 476 -10.29 6.70 -13.24
CA LEU A 476 -9.49 7.72 -12.54
C LEU A 476 -10.23 8.29 -11.31
N LEU A 477 -11.56 8.43 -11.38
CA LEU A 477 -12.38 8.86 -10.25
C LEU A 477 -12.41 7.81 -9.13
N SER A 478 -12.58 6.53 -9.48
CA SER A 478 -12.49 5.44 -8.49
C SER A 478 -11.12 5.41 -7.81
N GLU A 479 -10.03 5.57 -8.56
CA GLU A 479 -8.68 5.66 -7.99
C GLU A 479 -8.53 6.86 -7.06
N ALA A 480 -9.00 8.04 -7.49
CA ALA A 480 -8.95 9.26 -6.68
C ALA A 480 -9.74 9.13 -5.37
N VAL A 481 -10.93 8.54 -5.40
CA VAL A 481 -11.73 8.26 -4.20
C VAL A 481 -10.98 7.31 -3.27
N LEU A 482 -10.52 6.17 -3.78
CA LEU A 482 -9.80 5.16 -2.99
C LEU A 482 -8.55 5.78 -2.32
N HIS A 483 -7.78 6.57 -3.06
CA HIS A 483 -6.62 7.29 -2.53
C HIS A 483 -6.98 8.38 -1.52
N GLY A 484 -7.97 9.23 -1.83
CA GLY A 484 -8.41 10.29 -0.92
C GLY A 484 -8.91 9.76 0.41
N THR A 485 -9.56 8.58 0.42
CA THR A 485 -10.01 7.93 1.65
C THR A 485 -8.88 7.38 2.53
N LEU A 486 -7.64 7.31 2.01
CA LEU A 486 -6.46 6.88 2.77
C LEU A 486 -5.69 8.07 3.38
N THR A 487 -5.73 9.24 2.74
CA THR A 487 -4.87 10.38 3.12
C THR A 487 -5.60 11.50 3.85
N SER A 488 -6.92 11.59 3.74
CA SER A 488 -7.70 12.72 4.25
C SER A 488 -8.98 12.23 4.94
N PRO A 489 -9.54 13.02 5.88
CA PRO A 489 -10.90 12.77 6.38
C PRO A 489 -11.89 12.81 5.20
N ALA A 490 -12.79 11.83 5.12
CA ALA A 490 -13.77 11.67 4.05
C ALA A 490 -14.50 12.97 3.71
N LYS A 491 -14.89 13.70 4.76
CA LYS A 491 -15.62 14.96 4.67
C LYS A 491 -14.85 16.03 3.88
N VAL A 492 -13.53 16.17 4.10
CA VAL A 492 -12.73 17.19 3.41
C VAL A 492 -12.67 16.92 1.91
N VAL A 493 -12.51 15.66 1.52
CA VAL A 493 -12.49 15.26 0.11
C VAL A 493 -13.89 15.39 -0.51
N GLY A 494 -14.92 14.99 0.23
CA GLY A 494 -16.31 15.13 -0.19
C GLY A 494 -16.71 16.59 -0.43
N ASP A 495 -16.39 17.48 0.49
CA ASP A 495 -16.67 18.92 0.40
C ASP A 495 -15.97 19.54 -0.82
N LEU A 496 -14.68 19.24 -1.04
CA LEU A 496 -13.94 19.72 -2.20
C LEU A 496 -14.54 19.25 -3.52
N ILE A 497 -14.96 17.98 -3.60
CA ILE A 497 -15.58 17.46 -4.82
C ILE A 497 -16.97 18.09 -5.04
N ALA A 498 -17.74 18.32 -3.98
CA ALA A 498 -19.02 19.00 -4.07
C ALA A 498 -18.85 20.45 -4.59
N ASP A 499 -17.83 21.17 -4.11
CA ASP A 499 -17.52 22.52 -4.59
C ASP A 499 -17.14 22.54 -6.08
N ILE A 500 -16.31 21.58 -6.53
CA ILE A 500 -15.95 21.43 -7.94
C ILE A 500 -17.19 21.09 -8.78
N ALA A 501 -18.05 20.19 -8.30
CA ALA A 501 -19.29 19.81 -8.96
C ALA A 501 -20.26 20.98 -9.10
N LEU A 502 -20.40 21.78 -8.05
CA LEU A 502 -21.25 22.96 -8.04
C LEU A 502 -20.73 24.05 -8.99
N ALA A 503 -19.41 24.29 -8.99
CA ALA A 503 -18.78 25.24 -9.91
C ALA A 503 -18.96 24.84 -11.38
N GLU A 504 -18.76 23.55 -11.69
CA GLU A 504 -18.90 23.03 -13.04
C GLU A 504 -20.36 23.06 -13.51
N ARG A 505 -21.30 22.75 -12.61
CA ARG A 505 -22.73 22.89 -12.87
C ARG A 505 -23.11 24.34 -13.19
N HIS A 506 -22.67 25.29 -12.37
CA HIS A 506 -22.92 26.71 -12.60
C HIS A 506 -22.37 27.20 -13.94
N ARG A 507 -21.16 26.74 -14.31
CA ARG A 507 -20.54 27.02 -15.62
C ARG A 507 -21.45 26.59 -16.77
N LEU A 508 -21.95 25.35 -16.74
CA LEU A 508 -22.83 24.79 -17.77
C LEU A 508 -24.20 25.50 -17.82
N GLU A 509 -24.73 25.93 -16.67
CA GLU A 509 -26.00 26.66 -16.60
C GLU A 509 -25.88 28.09 -17.15
N CYS A 510 -24.76 28.78 -16.87
CA CYS A 510 -24.48 30.14 -17.35
C CYS A 510 -24.16 30.22 -18.84
N ALA A 511 -23.44 29.23 -19.39
CA ALA A 511 -23.01 29.23 -20.79
C ALA A 511 -24.15 29.27 -21.83
N ALA A 512 -25.39 29.04 -21.39
CA ALA A 512 -26.57 29.08 -22.25
C ALA A 512 -27.36 30.40 -22.20
N GLN A 513 -26.97 31.33 -21.32
CA GLN A 513 -27.54 32.68 -21.28
C GLN A 513 -26.77 33.67 -22.17
N ALA A 514 -25.53 33.31 -22.55
CA ALA A 514 -24.71 34.01 -23.53
C ALA A 514 -24.98 33.46 -24.94
#